data_AF-A0A1B0G6F8-F1
#
_entry.id   AF-A0A1B0G6F8-F1
#
_cell.length_a   1.000
_cell.length_b   1.000
_cell.length_c   1.000
_cell.angle_alpha   90.00
_cell.angle_beta   90.00
_cell.angle_gamma   90.00
#
_symmetry.space_group_name_H-M   'P 1'
#
loop_
_entity.id
_entity.type
_entity.pdbx_description
1 polymer ?
#
loop_
_entity_poly.entity_id
_entity_poly.type
_entity_poly.pdbx_seq_one_letter_code
_entity_poly.pdbx_strand_id
1 'polypeptide(L)' 'MNRPALYHRANVVQRYGVVGVLKKYSNILEWRLDGQDSLIDIGSGSGDVLKDCVYPLMPRNCAILVDSDIS' A
#
# COMPACT_ATOMS: atom_id res chain seq x y z
N MET A 1 4.60 -15.17 -3.06
CA MET A 1 4.41 -15.60 -1.64
C MET A 1 3.85 -17.03 -1.50
N ASN A 2 4.45 -17.88 -0.65
CA ASN A 2 3.95 -19.25 -0.39
C ASN A 2 2.73 -19.19 0.56
N ARG A 3 1.55 -19.64 0.11
CA ARG A 3 0.23 -19.60 0.81
C ARG A 3 -0.35 -18.19 1.05
N PRO A 4 -0.75 -17.46 0.00
CA PRO A 4 -1.26 -16.09 0.12
C PRO A 4 -2.51 -15.96 1.00
N ALA A 5 -3.41 -16.94 0.97
CA ALA A 5 -4.60 -16.95 1.83
C ALA A 5 -4.28 -17.06 3.33
N LEU A 6 -3.16 -17.72 3.71
CA LEU A 6 -2.74 -17.78 5.09
C LEU A 6 -2.17 -16.43 5.54
N TYR A 7 -1.34 -15.80 4.68
CA TYR A 7 -0.80 -14.48 4.94
C TYR A 7 -1.91 -13.45 5.13
N HIS A 8 -2.88 -13.38 4.22
CA HIS A 8 -4.02 -12.47 4.32
C HIS A 8 -4.75 -12.57 5.67
N ARG A 9 -4.89 -13.77 6.24
CA ARG A 9 -5.54 -13.99 7.54
C ARG A 9 -4.64 -13.69 8.75
N ALA A 10 -3.32 -13.68 8.57
CA ALA A 10 -2.34 -13.63 9.66
C ALA A 10 -1.46 -12.36 9.63
N ASN A 11 -1.66 -11.45 8.68
CA ASN A 11 -0.82 -10.26 8.47
C ASN A 11 -1.12 -9.09 9.44
N VAL A 12 -1.74 -9.35 10.59
CA VAL A 12 -2.16 -8.32 11.56
C VAL A 12 -0.99 -7.45 12.03
N VAL A 13 0.18 -8.07 12.24
CA VAL A 13 1.40 -7.34 12.67
C VAL A 13 1.89 -6.41 11.56
N GLN A 14 1.90 -6.87 10.32
CA GLN A 14 2.29 -6.08 9.15
C GLN A 14 1.35 -4.90 8.95
N ARG A 15 0.04 -5.11 9.07
CA ARG A 15 -0.97 -4.05 8.99
C ARG A 15 -0.77 -3.00 10.09
N TYR A 16 -0.54 -3.43 11.33
CA TYR A 16 -0.26 -2.52 12.44
C TYR A 16 1.00 -1.69 12.18
N GLY A 17 2.07 -2.32 11.68
CA GLY A 17 3.31 -1.64 11.32
C GLY A 17 3.11 -0.58 10.24
N VAL A 18 2.43 -0.93 9.14
CA VAL A 18 2.12 0.00 8.04
C VAL A 18 1.31 1.19 8.51
N VAL A 19 0.27 0.97 9.33
CA VAL A 19 -0.52 2.08 9.91
C VAL A 19 0.36 3.01 10.75
N GLY A 20 1.29 2.46 11.53
CA GLY A 20 2.24 3.27 12.31
C GLY A 20 3.17 4.12 11.43
N VAL A 21 3.71 3.55 10.36
CA VAL A 21 4.55 4.26 9.39
C VAL A 21 3.76 5.35 8.69
N LEU A 22 2.57 5.04 8.16
CA LEU A 22 1.72 6.01 7.46
C LEU A 22 1.32 7.16 8.39
N LYS A 23 0.93 6.89 9.64
CA LYS A 23 0.64 7.96 10.62
C LYS A 23 1.82 8.89 10.88
N LYS A 24 3.04 8.36 10.83
CA LYS A 24 4.26 9.13 11.12
C LYS A 24 4.74 9.96 9.92
N TYR A 25 4.53 9.47 8.71
CA TYR A 25 5.15 10.02 7.50
C TYR A 25 4.16 10.48 6.43
N SER A 26 2.85 10.32 6.60
CA SER A 26 1.87 10.77 5.58
C SER A 26 1.92 12.27 5.32
N ASN A 27 2.32 13.06 6.32
CA ASN A 27 2.42 14.51 6.21
C ASN A 27 3.58 15.00 5.32
N ILE A 28 4.51 14.13 4.95
CA ILE A 28 5.60 14.44 4.02
C ILE A 28 5.37 13.86 2.63
N LEU A 29 4.25 13.16 2.41
CA LEU A 29 3.84 12.69 1.09
C LEU A 29 3.17 13.86 0.34
N GLU A 30 3.94 14.54 -0.49
CA GLU A 30 3.49 15.68 -1.30
C GLU A 30 2.87 15.21 -2.62
N TRP A 31 1.61 14.79 -2.58
CA TRP A 31 0.86 14.44 -3.78
C TRP A 31 0.64 15.65 -4.68
N ARG A 32 0.81 15.44 -5.99
CA ARG A 32 0.54 16.42 -7.03
C ARG A 32 -0.96 16.72 -7.11
N LEU A 33 -1.27 18.00 -7.26
CA LEU A 33 -2.65 18.48 -7.41
C LEU A 33 -3.28 18.06 -8.76
N ASP A 34 -2.48 17.74 -9.76
CA ASP A 34 -2.93 17.29 -11.08
C ASP A 34 -3.27 15.79 -11.14
N GLY A 35 -3.02 15.04 -10.05
CA GLY A 35 -3.32 13.60 -9.97
C GLY A 35 -2.41 12.71 -10.83
N GLN A 36 -1.29 13.25 -11.32
CA GLN A 36 -0.37 12.53 -12.21
C GLN A 36 0.67 11.69 -11.46
N ASP A 37 0.54 11.57 -10.13
CA ASP A 37 1.40 10.67 -9.35
C ASP A 37 1.17 9.22 -9.74
N SER A 38 2.25 8.45 -9.70
CA SER A 38 2.24 7.00 -9.81
C SER A 38 2.80 6.40 -8.54
N LEU A 39 2.21 5.30 -8.07
CA LEU A 39 2.66 4.56 -6.89
C LEU A 39 2.99 3.11 -7.28
N ILE A 40 4.09 2.59 -6.73
CA ILE A 40 4.46 1.19 -6.83
C ILE A 40 4.64 0.61 -5.42
N ASP A 41 4.00 -0.53 -5.16
CA ASP A 41 4.29 -1.38 -4.00
C ASP A 41 5.15 -2.57 -4.47
N ILE A 42 6.23 -2.83 -3.73
CA ILE A 42 7.22 -3.87 -4.06
C ILE A 42 7.24 -4.88 -2.91
N GLY A 43 6.99 -6.15 -3.24
CA GLY A 43 6.80 -7.21 -2.25
C GLY A 43 5.39 -7.19 -1.65
N SER A 44 4.39 -6.98 -2.50
CA SER A 44 3.01 -6.73 -2.06
C SER A 44 2.26 -7.96 -1.54
N GLY A 45 2.80 -9.15 -1.76
CA GLY A 45 2.22 -10.41 -1.34
C GLY A 45 0.85 -10.66 -1.96
N SER A 46 -0.21 -10.47 -1.17
CA SER A 46 -1.61 -10.57 -1.61
C SER A 46 -2.24 -9.23 -2.00
N GLY A 47 -1.52 -8.11 -1.83
CA GLY A 47 -1.97 -6.76 -2.17
C GLY A 47 -3.00 -6.15 -1.22
N ASP A 48 -3.50 -6.90 -0.22
CA ASP A 48 -4.56 -6.46 0.68
C ASP A 48 -4.11 -5.36 1.66
N VAL A 49 -2.83 -5.33 2.03
CA VAL A 49 -2.27 -4.26 2.87
C VAL A 49 -2.23 -2.93 2.11
N LEU A 50 -1.75 -2.92 0.87
CA LEU A 50 -1.79 -1.75 -0.02
C LEU A 50 -3.23 -1.25 -0.17
N LYS A 51 -4.13 -2.15 -0.56
CA LYS A 51 -5.55 -1.84 -0.81
C LYS A 51 -6.26 -1.24 0.41
N ASP A 52 -6.03 -1.78 1.60
CA ASP A 52 -6.82 -1.39 2.77
C ASP A 52 -6.17 -0.28 3.60
N CYS A 53 -4.84 -0.14 3.56
CA CYS A 53 -4.11 0.79 4.42
C CYS A 53 -3.56 2.00 3.68
N VAL A 54 -3.08 1.82 2.44
CA VAL A 54 -2.40 2.87 1.67
C VAL A 54 -3.38 3.56 0.72
N TYR A 55 -4.11 2.78 -0.07
CA TYR A 55 -5.02 3.30 -1.09
C TYR A 55 -6.04 4.32 -0.55
N PRO A 56 -6.65 4.16 0.64
CA PRO A 56 -7.60 5.14 1.17
C PRO A 56 -6.96 6.51 1.54
N LEU A 57 -5.64 6.58 1.67
CA LEU A 57 -4.90 7.80 1.97
C LEU A 57 -4.39 8.49 0.70
N MET A 58 -4.49 7.83 -0.46
CA MET A 58 -4.11 8.40 -1.74
C MET A 58 -5.15 9.42 -2.22
N PRO A 59 -4.76 10.41 -3.04
CA PRO A 59 -5.70 11.24 -3.76
C PRO A 59 -6.62 10.37 -4.63
N ARG A 60 -7.85 10.84 -4.88
CA ARG A 60 -8.79 10.13 -5.79
C ARG A 60 -8.22 9.94 -7.19
N ASN A 61 -7.29 10.80 -7.57
CA ASN A 61 -6.68 10.85 -8.88
C ASN A 61 -5.23 10.36 -8.72
N CYS A 62 -4.93 9.19 -9.26
CA CYS A 62 -3.58 8.65 -9.36
C CYS A 62 -3.47 8.05 -10.76
N ALA A 63 -2.40 8.39 -11.48
CA ALA A 63 -2.24 7.98 -12.86
C ALA A 63 -2.08 6.46 -12.98
N ILE A 64 -1.22 5.90 -12.13
CA ILE A 64 -0.86 4.48 -12.15
C ILE A 64 -0.64 3.97 -10.72
N LEU A 65 -1.31 2.88 -10.39
CA LEU A 65 -1.03 2.08 -9.20
C LEU A 65 -0.50 0.71 -9.64
N VAL A 66 0.74 0.39 -9.26
CA VAL A 66 1.38 -0.89 -9.56
C VAL A 66 1.58 -1.68 -8.28
N ASP A 67 1.19 -2.95 -8.32
CA ASP A 67 1.43 -3.91 -7.26
C ASP A 67 2.34 -5.02 -7.79
N SER A 68 3.49 -5.25 -7.16
CA SER A 68 4.53 -6.15 -7.68
C SER A 68 5.08 -7.08 -6.61
N ASP A 69 5.15 -8.36 -6.94
CA ASP A 69 5.80 -9.40 -6.12
C ASP A 69 6.49 -10.42 -7.04
N ILE A 70 7.34 -11.26 -6.46
CA ILE A 70 8.03 -12.33 -7.20
C ILE A 70 7.06 -13.48 -7.50
N SER A 71 7.26 -14.12 -8.66
CA SER A 71 6.52 -15.33 -9.06
C SER A 71 7.03 -16.57 -8.35
#